data_AF-A0A924HLD5-F1
#
_entry.id   AF-A0A924HLD5-F1
#
_cell.length_a   1.000
_cell.length_b   1.000
_cell.length_c   1.000
_cell.angle_alpha   90.00
_cell.angle_beta   90.00
_cell.angle_gamma   90.00
#
_symmetry.space_group_name_H-M   'P 1'
#
loop_
_entity.id
_entity.type
_entity.pdbx_description
1 polymer ?
#
loop_
_entity_poly.entity_id
_entity_poly.type
_entity_poly.pdbx_seq_one_letter_code
_entity_poly.pdbx_strand_id
1 'polypeptide(L)'
;MKINHFKSITAALILSMSILACKKDKNTTITPTPTPTPTLATRDELSKDSLFLYAKDIYLWNDALPTFEVFKPRSFTASSTQLTNLNSELFAITRYKINPTTGKPYEYNTDYPQENKYSYIEDLVASGKLTFAPNQLAS
;
A
#
# COMPACT_ATOMS: atom_id res chain seq x y z
N MET A 1 25.15 48.36 -9.24
CA MET A 1 24.91 47.23 -8.32
C MET A 1 23.43 46.84 -8.43
N LYS A 2 23.08 45.82 -9.22
CA LYS A 2 21.69 45.40 -9.44
C LYS A 2 21.31 44.43 -8.32
N ILE A 3 20.52 44.91 -7.36
CA ILE A 3 20.19 44.16 -6.16
C ILE A 3 19.02 43.22 -6.45
N ASN A 4 19.21 41.93 -6.13
CA ASN A 4 18.33 40.79 -6.38
C ASN A 4 17.03 40.80 -5.53
N HIS A 5 16.30 41.91 -5.51
CA HIS A 5 15.05 42.02 -4.73
C HIS A 5 13.94 41.10 -5.25
N PHE A 6 13.96 40.73 -6.54
CA PHE A 6 12.93 39.89 -7.16
C PHE A 6 12.91 38.46 -6.60
N LYS A 7 14.08 37.87 -6.30
CA LYS A 7 14.17 36.50 -5.75
C LYS A 7 13.82 36.42 -4.26
N SER A 8 14.08 37.50 -3.51
CA SER A 8 13.77 37.56 -2.07
C SER A 8 12.26 37.68 -1.82
N ILE A 9 11.54 38.37 -2.72
CA ILE A 9 10.07 38.53 -2.63
C ILE A 9 9.36 37.21 -2.96
N THR A 10 9.86 36.40 -3.90
CA THR A 10 9.27 35.10 -4.25
C THR A 10 9.45 34.07 -3.13
N ALA A 11 10.56 34.10 -2.41
CA ALA A 11 10.80 33.19 -1.27
C ALA A 11 9.90 33.49 -0.07
N ALA A 12 9.56 34.77 0.17
CA ALA A 12 8.68 35.17 1.26
C ALA A 12 7.20 34.84 1.00
N LEU A 13 6.77 34.79 -0.27
CA LEU A 13 5.38 34.52 -0.65
C LEU A 13 4.99 33.03 -0.54
N ILE A 14 5.95 32.11 -0.66
CA ILE A 14 5.69 30.66 -0.59
C ILE A 14 5.58 30.17 0.87
N LEU A 15 6.19 30.89 1.83
CA LEU A 15 6.15 30.54 3.25
C LEU A 15 4.84 30.95 3.95
N SER A 16 4.10 31.93 3.42
CA SER A 16 2.86 32.43 4.06
C SER A 16 1.61 31.58 3.78
N MET A 17 1.66 30.65 2.81
CA MET A 17 0.51 29.81 2.45
C MET A 17 0.31 28.58 3.37
N SER A 18 1.25 28.30 4.29
CA SER A 18 1.25 27.07 5.09
C SER A 18 0.47 27.13 6.41
N ILE A 19 -0.13 28.26 6.77
CA ILE A 19 -0.79 28.45 8.09
C ILE A 19 -2.33 28.36 8.08
N LEU A 20 -2.96 27.94 6.97
CA LEU A 20 -4.43 27.77 6.91
C LEU A 20 -4.91 26.32 7.06
N ALA A 21 -4.03 25.36 7.33
CA ALA A 21 -4.43 23.98 7.59
C ALA A 21 -4.77 23.79 9.09
N CYS A 22 -6.01 23.37 9.34
CA CYS A 22 -6.63 23.01 10.62
C CYS A 22 -7.23 24.15 11.46
N LYS A 23 -8.26 24.81 10.92
CA LYS A 23 -9.34 25.33 11.76
C LYS A 23 -10.38 24.23 11.94
N LYS A 24 -10.39 23.58 13.11
CA LYS A 24 -11.46 22.65 13.50
C LYS A 24 -12.69 23.48 13.83
N ASP A 25 -13.66 23.50 12.94
CA ASP A 25 -14.95 24.13 13.23
C ASP A 25 -15.62 23.42 14.41
N LYS A 26 -15.77 24.12 15.53
CA LYS A 26 -16.80 23.80 16.52
C LYS A 26 -18.06 24.51 16.05
N ASN A 27 -18.99 23.78 15.45
CA ASN A 27 -20.36 24.27 15.43
C ASN A 27 -21.42 23.18 15.63
N THR A 28 -22.35 23.55 16.50
CA THR A 28 -23.73 23.07 16.69
C THR A 28 -23.94 21.64 17.18
N THR A 29 -24.51 21.58 18.39
CA THR A 29 -25.29 20.46 18.92
C THR A 29 -26.40 20.08 17.94
N ILE A 30 -26.11 19.12 17.06
CA ILE A 30 -27.08 18.27 16.41
C ILE A 30 -27.08 16.95 17.17
N THR A 31 -28.26 16.51 17.61
CA THR A 31 -28.50 15.20 18.22
C THR A 31 -27.71 14.13 17.45
N PRO A 32 -26.78 13.37 18.08
CA PRO A 32 -25.99 12.41 17.36
C PRO A 32 -26.91 11.26 16.92
N THR A 33 -27.34 11.29 15.66
CA THR A 33 -27.50 10.03 14.92
C THR A 33 -26.18 9.28 15.10
N PRO A 34 -26.17 7.99 15.48
CA PRO A 34 -24.92 7.25 15.56
C PRO A 34 -24.35 7.17 14.15
N THR A 35 -23.45 8.10 13.81
CA THR A 35 -22.56 7.93 12.67
C THR A 35 -21.84 6.61 12.93
N PRO A 36 -21.94 5.60 12.04
CA PRO A 36 -21.17 4.39 12.21
C PRO A 36 -19.71 4.82 12.32
N THR A 37 -19.08 4.51 13.44
CA THR A 37 -17.63 4.69 13.57
C THR A 37 -17.01 3.98 12.37
N PRO A 38 -16.17 4.65 11.56
CA PRO A 38 -15.55 3.97 10.43
C PRO A 38 -14.83 2.74 10.99
N THR A 39 -15.21 1.56 10.53
CA THR A 39 -14.59 0.31 10.94
C THR A 39 -13.11 0.44 10.61
N LEU A 40 -12.27 0.45 11.64
CA LEU A 40 -10.83 0.53 11.47
C LEU A 40 -10.38 -0.69 10.67
N ALA A 41 -9.66 -0.46 9.57
CA ALA A 41 -9.14 -1.54 8.75
C ALA A 41 -8.24 -2.47 9.59
N THR A 42 -8.45 -3.77 9.43
CA THR A 42 -7.68 -4.80 10.12
C THR A 42 -6.23 -4.81 9.63
N ARG A 43 -5.33 -5.39 10.42
CA ARG A 43 -3.91 -5.56 10.01
C ARG A 43 -3.77 -6.34 8.71
N ASP A 44 -4.62 -7.35 8.50
CA ASP A 44 -4.65 -8.16 7.30
C ASP A 44 -5.12 -7.36 6.07
N GLU A 45 -6.17 -6.54 6.19
CA GLU A 45 -6.58 -5.62 5.11
C GLU A 45 -5.47 -4.62 4.77
N LEU A 46 -4.83 -4.03 5.78
CA LEU A 46 -3.78 -3.05 5.56
C LEU A 46 -2.51 -3.65 4.97
N SER A 47 -2.23 -4.94 5.24
CA SER A 47 -1.12 -5.65 4.61
C SER A 47 -1.37 -5.86 3.12
N LYS A 48 -2.60 -6.24 2.75
CA LYS A 48 -3.03 -6.33 1.35
C LYS A 48 -2.98 -4.98 0.64
N ASP A 49 -3.55 -3.94 1.26
CA ASP A 49 -3.46 -2.58 0.71
C ASP A 49 -2.01 -2.14 0.49
N SER A 50 -1.13 -2.41 1.46
CA SER A 50 0.29 -2.04 1.37
C SER A 50 1.02 -2.82 0.27
N LEU A 51 0.74 -4.12 0.11
CA LEU A 51 1.32 -4.95 -0.94
C LEU A 51 1.01 -4.37 -2.32
N PHE A 52 -0.25 -4.04 -2.59
CA PHE A 52 -0.65 -3.41 -3.85
C PHE A 52 -0.05 -2.02 -4.03
N LEU A 53 -0.07 -1.16 -3.00
CA LEU A 53 0.43 0.21 -3.11
C LEU A 53 1.95 0.24 -3.36
N TYR A 54 2.72 -0.59 -2.65
CA TYR A 54 4.15 -0.76 -2.94
C TYR A 54 4.37 -1.31 -4.34
N ALA A 55 3.53 -2.25 -4.79
CA ALA A 55 3.63 -2.72 -6.17
C ALA A 55 3.33 -1.60 -7.18
N LYS A 56 2.37 -0.72 -6.90
CA LYS A 56 2.02 0.42 -7.76
C LYS A 56 3.14 1.46 -7.87
N ASP A 57 3.94 1.61 -6.81
CA ASP A 57 4.98 2.64 -6.75
C ASP A 57 6.35 2.15 -7.23
N ILE A 58 6.77 0.94 -6.85
CA ILE A 58 8.17 0.50 -7.02
C ILE A 58 8.36 -0.84 -7.73
N TYR A 59 7.28 -1.58 -8.05
CA TYR A 59 7.43 -2.82 -8.80
C TYR A 59 7.95 -2.55 -10.21
N LEU A 60 8.82 -3.41 -10.74
CA LEU A 60 9.40 -3.21 -12.07
C LEU A 60 8.34 -3.02 -13.17
N TRP A 61 7.21 -3.71 -13.05
CA TRP A 61 6.11 -3.69 -14.03
C TRP A 61 4.88 -2.94 -13.55
N ASN A 62 5.07 -1.93 -12.68
CA ASN A 62 3.98 -1.16 -12.07
C ASN A 62 3.09 -0.41 -13.10
N ASP A 63 3.59 -0.20 -14.31
CA ASP A 63 2.92 0.53 -15.39
C ASP A 63 1.71 -0.22 -15.96
N ALA A 64 1.69 -1.55 -15.85
CA ALA A 64 0.57 -2.38 -16.25
C ALA A 64 -0.46 -2.62 -15.14
N LEU A 65 -0.18 -2.21 -13.90
CA LEU A 65 -1.09 -2.41 -12.79
C LEU A 65 -2.29 -1.45 -12.91
N PRO A 66 -3.52 -1.93 -12.67
CA PRO A 66 -4.72 -1.10 -12.74
C PRO A 66 -4.80 -0.18 -11.51
N THR A 67 -5.91 0.53 -11.35
CA THR A 67 -6.16 1.31 -10.12
C THR A 67 -6.52 0.41 -8.95
N PHE A 68 -6.43 0.94 -7.73
CA PHE A 68 -6.74 0.23 -6.49
C PHE A 68 -8.18 -0.33 -6.48
N GLU A 69 -9.11 0.44 -7.03
CA GLU A 69 -10.55 0.20 -7.10
C GLU A 69 -10.90 -0.90 -8.10
N VAL A 70 -10.07 -1.07 -9.14
CA VAL A 70 -10.21 -2.14 -10.13
C VAL A 70 -9.54 -3.41 -9.61
N PHE A 71 -8.35 -3.30 -9.04
CA PHE A 71 -7.62 -4.46 -8.50
C PHE A 71 -8.31 -5.06 -7.26
N LYS A 72 -8.83 -4.20 -6.37
CA LYS A 72 -9.52 -4.56 -5.13
C LYS A 72 -8.68 -5.50 -4.25
N PRO A 73 -7.54 -5.05 -3.69
CA PRO A 73 -6.62 -5.93 -2.93
C PRO A 73 -7.30 -6.59 -1.72
N ARG A 74 -8.28 -5.93 -1.09
CA ARG A 74 -9.03 -6.53 0.03
C ARG A 74 -9.97 -7.68 -0.36
N SER A 75 -10.12 -7.99 -1.64
CA SER A 75 -10.95 -9.11 -2.11
C SER A 75 -10.25 -10.48 -2.00
N PHE A 76 -8.94 -10.51 -1.77
CA PHE A 76 -8.19 -11.75 -1.56
C PHE A 76 -8.40 -12.26 -0.13
N THR A 77 -9.48 -13.03 0.07
CA THR A 77 -9.91 -13.57 1.38
C THR A 77 -10.29 -15.04 1.34
N ALA A 78 -9.97 -15.75 0.26
CA ALA A 78 -10.39 -17.14 0.04
C ALA A 78 -9.79 -18.14 1.04
N SER A 79 -8.66 -17.81 1.67
CA SER A 79 -8.00 -18.63 2.68
C SER A 79 -8.20 -18.08 4.09
N SER A 80 -8.19 -18.97 5.08
CA SER A 80 -8.12 -18.60 6.49
C SER A 80 -6.73 -18.10 6.92
N THR A 81 -5.70 -18.35 6.11
CA THR A 81 -4.32 -17.93 6.39
C THR A 81 -3.98 -16.64 5.65
N GLN A 82 -3.51 -15.63 6.40
CA GLN A 82 -3.12 -14.32 5.85
C GLN A 82 -2.03 -14.45 4.77
N LEU A 83 -1.01 -15.28 5.02
CA LEU A 83 0.08 -15.54 4.06
C LEU A 83 -0.45 -16.08 2.72
N THR A 84 -1.42 -16.99 2.73
CA THR A 84 -2.01 -17.55 1.50
C THR A 84 -2.79 -16.52 0.72
N ASN A 85 -3.54 -15.64 1.41
CA ASN A 85 -4.26 -14.54 0.78
C ASN A 85 -3.30 -13.51 0.15
N LEU A 86 -2.24 -13.14 0.87
CA LEU A 86 -1.19 -12.26 0.36
C LEU A 86 -0.45 -12.85 -0.85
N ASN A 87 -0.14 -14.15 -0.82
CA ASN A 87 0.46 -14.82 -1.98
C ASN A 87 -0.49 -14.86 -3.18
N SER A 88 -1.79 -15.03 -2.94
CA SER A 88 -2.81 -14.99 -4.00
C SER A 88 -2.90 -13.59 -4.64
N GLU A 89 -2.84 -12.54 -3.81
CA GLU A 89 -2.77 -11.15 -4.27
C GLU A 89 -1.50 -10.89 -5.08
N LEU A 90 -0.33 -11.25 -4.55
CA LEU A 90 0.95 -11.09 -5.23
C LEU A 90 0.96 -11.83 -6.56
N PHE A 91 0.44 -13.06 -6.60
CA PHE A 91 0.29 -13.82 -7.82
C PHE A 91 -0.51 -13.03 -8.85
N ALA A 92 -1.69 -12.50 -8.48
CA ALA A 92 -2.51 -11.68 -9.36
C ALA A 92 -1.77 -10.42 -9.87
N ILE A 93 -1.06 -9.70 -9.00
CA ILE A 93 -0.23 -8.52 -9.38
C ILE A 93 0.76 -8.90 -10.48
N THR A 94 1.47 -10.01 -10.32
CA THR A 94 2.53 -10.41 -11.26
C THR A 94 2.00 -10.89 -12.62
N ARG A 95 0.69 -11.17 -12.75
CA ARG A 95 0.08 -11.60 -14.02
C ARG A 95 -0.22 -10.44 -14.99
N TYR A 96 -0.24 -9.19 -14.52
CA TYR A 96 -0.69 -8.05 -15.35
C TYR A 96 0.24 -7.73 -16.53
N LYS A 97 1.56 -7.78 -16.33
CA LYS A 97 2.49 -7.43 -17.40
C LYS A 97 2.82 -8.63 -18.26
N ILE A 98 2.28 -8.63 -19.47
CA ILE A 98 2.53 -9.66 -20.48
C ILE A 98 3.76 -9.33 -21.31
N ASN A 99 4.62 -10.33 -21.48
CA ASN A 99 5.72 -10.28 -22.43
C ASN A 99 5.15 -10.50 -23.85
N PRO A 100 5.29 -9.53 -24.78
CA PRO A 100 4.68 -9.61 -26.11
C PRO A 100 5.30 -10.71 -26.99
N THR A 101 6.55 -11.10 -26.71
CA THR A 101 7.25 -12.15 -27.47
C THR A 101 6.76 -13.55 -27.11
N THR A 102 6.42 -13.78 -25.83
CA THR A 102 6.01 -15.12 -25.35
C THR A 102 4.51 -15.25 -25.12
N GLY A 103 3.78 -14.14 -25.04
CA GLY A 103 2.37 -14.11 -24.67
C GLY A 103 2.10 -14.51 -23.20
N LYS A 104 3.14 -14.62 -22.38
CA LYS A 104 3.05 -14.98 -20.95
C LYS A 104 3.40 -13.78 -20.06
N PRO A 105 2.94 -13.73 -18.81
CA PRO A 105 3.44 -12.76 -17.84
C PRO A 105 4.96 -12.81 -17.73
N TYR A 106 5.61 -11.67 -17.47
CA TYR A 106 7.07 -11.65 -17.23
C TYR A 106 7.49 -12.49 -16.03
N GLU A 107 6.58 -12.69 -15.07
CA GLU A 107 6.76 -13.55 -13.88
C GLU A 107 6.20 -14.96 -14.05
N TYR A 108 5.88 -15.36 -15.28
CA TYR A 108 5.46 -16.73 -15.56
C TYR A 108 6.60 -17.70 -15.25
N ASN A 109 6.33 -18.65 -14.36
CA ASN A 109 7.21 -19.76 -14.05
C ASN A 109 6.79 -20.97 -14.91
N THR A 110 7.72 -21.47 -15.74
CA THR A 110 7.45 -22.58 -16.68
C THR A 110 7.26 -23.91 -15.98
N ASP A 111 7.98 -24.12 -14.88
CA ASP A 111 7.98 -25.38 -14.13
C ASP A 111 6.80 -25.42 -13.15
N TYR A 112 6.43 -24.25 -12.62
CA TYR A 112 5.33 -24.08 -11.66
C TYR A 112 4.41 -22.91 -12.07
N PRO A 113 3.48 -23.10 -13.03
CA PRO A 113 2.65 -22.02 -13.60
C PRO A 113 1.75 -21.27 -12.60
N GLN A 114 1.45 -21.89 -11.46
CA GLN A 114 0.67 -21.32 -10.35
C GLN A 114 1.53 -20.56 -9.35
N GLU A 115 2.84 -20.46 -9.59
CA GLU A 115 3.78 -19.72 -8.76
C GLU A 115 4.37 -18.53 -9.53
N ASN A 116 4.92 -17.60 -8.76
CA ASN A 116 5.69 -16.49 -9.31
C ASN A 116 7.10 -16.96 -9.60
N LYS A 117 7.76 -16.31 -10.58
CA LYS A 117 9.13 -16.64 -10.94
C LYS A 117 10.15 -16.00 -9.99
N TYR A 118 9.93 -14.76 -9.58
CA TYR A 118 10.89 -14.00 -8.78
C TYR A 118 10.28 -13.43 -7.50
N SER A 119 9.03 -12.98 -7.54
CA SER A 119 8.40 -12.34 -6.39
C SER A 119 7.86 -13.37 -5.39
N TYR A 120 8.20 -13.21 -4.11
CA TYR A 120 7.70 -14.08 -3.04
C TYR A 120 7.43 -13.28 -1.75
N ILE A 121 6.58 -13.84 -0.89
CA ILE A 121 6.32 -13.35 0.46
C ILE A 121 6.57 -14.52 1.40
N GLU A 122 7.35 -14.27 2.46
CA GLU A 122 7.61 -15.26 3.49
C GLU A 122 7.10 -14.79 4.85
N ASP A 123 6.54 -15.72 5.61
CA ASP A 123 6.31 -15.52 7.03
C ASP A 123 7.56 -15.97 7.80
N LEU A 124 8.34 -14.98 8.23
CA LEU A 124 9.61 -15.20 8.91
C LEU A 124 9.43 -15.81 10.30
N VAL A 125 8.28 -15.58 10.96
CA VAL A 125 7.99 -16.17 12.27
C VAL A 125 7.58 -17.63 12.08
N ALA A 126 6.68 -17.91 11.14
CA ALA A 126 6.26 -19.28 10.85
C ALA A 126 7.40 -20.15 10.30
N SER A 127 8.35 -19.55 9.57
CA SER A 127 9.55 -20.26 9.09
C SER A 127 10.66 -20.41 10.13
N GLY A 128 10.47 -19.90 11.35
CA GLY A 128 11.47 -19.97 12.43
C GLY A 128 12.72 -19.10 12.21
N LYS A 129 12.74 -18.26 11.17
CA LYS A 129 13.83 -17.32 10.88
C LYS A 129 13.83 -16.12 11.84
N LEU A 130 12.65 -15.75 12.33
CA LEU A 130 12.48 -14.76 13.39
C LEU A 130 11.86 -15.43 14.61
N THR A 131 12.45 -15.18 15.78
CA THR A 131 11.83 -15.51 17.07
C THR A 131 11.15 -14.26 17.60
N PHE A 132 9.85 -14.36 17.91
CA PHE A 132 9.16 -13.31 18.65
C PHE A 132 9.63 -13.36 20.11
N ALA A 133 10.42 -12.37 20.53
CA ALA A 133 10.64 -12.10 21.94
C ALA A 133 9.49 -11.20 22.41
N PRO A 134 8.47 -11.72 23.13
CA PRO A 134 7.49 -10.84 23.75
C PRO A 134 8.26 -9.86 24.63
N ASN A 135 8.00 -8.56 24.45
CA ASN A 135 8.56 -7.51 25.31
C ASN A 135 8.41 -7.98 26.76
N GLN A 136 9.54 -8.29 27.40
CA GLN A 136 9.57 -8.37 28.86
C GLN A 136 9.16 -6.97 29.30
N LEU A 137 7.98 -6.88 29.90
CA LEU A 137 7.48 -5.65 30.50
C LEU A 137 8.64 -5.09 31.33
N ALA A 138 9.08 -3.86 31.02
CA ALA A 138 9.91 -3.10 31.91
C ALA A 138 9.13 -3.00 33.22
N SER A 139 9.51 -3.87 34.15
CA SER A 139 8.96 -3.94 35.50
C SER A 139 9.79 -3.07 36.43
#